data_AF-A0A953JKP2-F1
#
_entry.id   AF-A0A953JKP2-F1
#
_cell.length_a   1.000
_cell.length_b   1.000
_cell.length_c   1.000
_cell.angle_alpha   90.00
_cell.angle_beta   90.00
_cell.angle_gamma   90.00
#
_symmetry.space_group_name_H-M   'P 1'
#
loop_
_entity.id
_entity.type
_entity.pdbx_description
1 polymer ?
#
loop_
_entity_poly.entity_id
_entity_poly.type
_entity_poly.pdbx_seq_one_letter_code
_entity_poly.pdbx_strand_id
1 'polypeptide(L)' 'MSPPEDHLTQAERHVREGEGRVAHLVAILAELEADNHPLAADQARQVLATIRRSLELARDHLRIEREARGIGP' A
#
# COMPACT_ATOMS: atom_id res chain seq x y z
N MET A 1 7.60 -16.19 22.68
CA MET A 1 8.00 -15.46 21.46
C MET A 1 7.31 -16.16 20.30
N SER A 2 6.45 -15.46 19.56
CA SER A 2 5.94 -16.00 18.29
C SER A 2 7.13 -16.19 17.34
N PRO A 3 7.18 -17.28 16.56
CA PRO A 3 8.22 -17.43 15.56
C PRO A 3 8.22 -16.22 14.62
N PRO A 4 9.39 -15.75 14.15
CA PRO A 4 9.46 -14.68 13.18
C PRO A 4 8.57 -15.04 12.00
N GLU A 5 7.73 -14.08 11.60
CA GLU A 5 6.86 -14.26 10.45
C GLU A 5 7.70 -14.57 9.22
N ASP A 6 7.21 -15.53 8.45
CA ASP A 6 7.83 -15.93 7.20
C ASP A 6 7.84 -14.76 6.20
N HIS A 7 8.99 -14.51 5.55
CA HIS A 7 9.20 -13.32 4.70
C HIS A 7 8.14 -13.15 3.60
N LEU A 8 7.65 -14.25 3.02
CA LEU A 8 6.56 -14.21 2.04
C LEU A 8 5.25 -13.76 2.69
N THR A 9 4.90 -14.32 3.85
CA THR A 9 3.68 -13.92 4.58
C THR A 9 3.73 -12.44 4.95
N GLN A 10 4.90 -11.97 5.39
CA GLN A 10 5.11 -10.56 5.70
C GLN A 10 4.94 -9.67 4.46
N ALA A 11 5.53 -10.05 3.32
CA ALA A 11 5.41 -9.30 2.07
C ALA A 11 3.95 -9.26 1.56
N GLU A 12 3.22 -10.37 1.64
CA GLU A 12 1.79 -10.42 1.28
C GLU A 12 0.94 -9.54 2.17
N ARG A 13 1.21 -9.53 3.48
CA ARG A 13 0.51 -8.64 4.40
C ARG A 13 0.77 -7.17 4.07
N HIS A 14 2.02 -6.79 3.82
CA HIS A 14 2.37 -5.41 3.46
C HIS A 14 1.67 -4.94 2.19
N VAL A 15 1.58 -5.80 1.17
CA VAL A 15 0.82 -5.49 -0.06
C VAL A 15 -0.66 -5.28 0.27
N ARG A 16 -1.28 -6.20 1.01
CA ARG A 16 -2.70 -6.11 1.38
C ARG A 16 -3.02 -4.86 2.20
N GLU A 17 -2.19 -4.56 3.20
CA GLU A 17 -2.34 -3.35 4.01
C GLU A 17 -2.14 -2.08 3.17
N GLY A 18 -1.14 -2.06 2.29
CA GLY A 18 -0.89 -0.95 1.39
C GLY A 18 -2.07 -0.68 0.45
N GLU A 19 -2.66 -1.75 -0.13
CA GLU A 19 -3.88 -1.64 -0.95
C GLU A 19 -5.06 -1.08 -0.17
N GLY A 20 -5.27 -1.55 1.06
CA GLY A 20 -6.30 -1.01 1.96
C GLY A 20 -6.09 0.47 2.27
N ARG A 21 -4.85 0.90 2.54
CA ARG A 21 -4.51 2.31 2.79
C ARG A 21 -4.74 3.19 1.55
N VAL A 22 -4.38 2.70 0.36
CA VAL A 22 -4.64 3.40 -0.91
C VAL A 22 -6.14 3.59 -1.12
N ALA A 23 -6.93 2.53 -0.97
CA ALA A 23 -8.38 2.60 -1.14
C ALA A 23 -9.02 3.60 -0.14
N HIS A 24 -8.58 3.56 1.12
CA HIS A 24 -9.06 4.48 2.13
C HIS A 24 -8.72 5.95 1.84
N LEU A 25 -7.47 6.25 1.43
CA LEU A 25 -7.07 7.61 1.09
C LEU A 25 -7.77 8.15 -0.17
N VAL A 26 -8.10 7.28 -1.12
CA VAL A 26 -8.92 7.66 -2.29
C VAL A 26 -10.33 8.06 -1.85
N ALA A 27 -10.94 7.34 -0.90
CA ALA A 27 -12.24 7.71 -0.35
C ALA A 27 -12.20 9.06 0.38
N ILE A 28 -11.21 9.26 1.27
CA ILE A 28 -11.00 10.55 1.97
C ILE A 28 -10.81 11.69 0.97
N LEU A 29 -10.02 11.48 -0.09
CA LEU A 29 -9.79 12.50 -1.10
C LEU A 29 -11.10 12.91 -1.79
N ALA A 30 -11.95 11.95 -2.13
CA ALA A 30 -13.25 12.22 -2.74
C ALA A 30 -14.18 13.01 -1.80
N GLU A 31 -14.18 12.70 -0.50
CA GLU A 31 -14.92 13.45 0.52
C GLU A 31 -14.41 14.90 0.63
N LEU A 32 -13.08 15.10 0.71
CA LEU A 32 -12.47 16.42 0.78
C LEU A 32 -12.74 17.28 -0.46
N GLU A 33 -12.77 16.65 -1.65
CA GLU A 33 -13.14 17.32 -2.91
C GLU A 33 -14.63 17.71 -2.91
N ALA A 34 -15.51 16.82 -2.46
CA ALA A 34 -16.95 17.09 -2.37
C ALA A 34 -17.27 18.21 -1.38
N ASP A 35 -16.56 18.27 -0.25
CA ASP A 35 -16.74 19.27 0.81
C ASP A 35 -15.99 20.59 0.53
N ASN A 36 -15.37 20.73 -0.64
CA ASN A 36 -14.62 21.92 -1.09
C ASN A 36 -13.48 22.31 -0.12
N HIS A 37 -12.68 21.31 0.28
CA HIS A 37 -11.47 21.48 1.10
C HIS A 37 -10.19 21.31 0.25
N PRO A 38 -9.86 22.26 -0.64
CA PRO A 38 -8.82 22.08 -1.66
C PRO A 38 -7.41 21.89 -1.08
N LEU A 39 -7.06 22.56 0.02
CA LEU A 39 -5.75 22.41 0.65
C LEU A 39 -5.57 21.03 1.28
N ALA A 40 -6.61 20.52 1.96
CA ALA A 40 -6.59 19.19 2.54
C ALA A 40 -6.58 18.12 1.44
N ALA A 41 -7.34 18.33 0.36
CA ALA A 41 -7.32 17.44 -0.80
C ALA A 41 -5.92 17.37 -1.44
N ASP A 42 -5.22 18.49 -1.57
CA ASP A 42 -3.84 18.49 -2.10
C ASP A 42 -2.87 17.72 -1.19
N GLN A 43 -2.94 17.94 0.12
CA GLN A 43 -2.16 17.17 1.09
C GLN A 43 -2.47 15.67 1.02
N ALA A 44 -3.74 15.29 0.92
CA ALA A 44 -4.16 13.91 0.76
C ALA A 44 -3.61 13.29 -0.54
N ARG A 45 -3.55 14.03 -1.65
CA ARG A 45 -2.91 13.57 -2.90
C ARG A 45 -1.42 13.31 -2.70
N GLN A 46 -0.70 14.18 -1.99
CA GLN A 46 0.73 14.00 -1.73
C GLN A 46 1.00 12.74 -0.88
N VAL A 47 0.18 12.52 0.16
CA VAL A 47 0.24 11.31 0.98
C VAL A 47 -0.09 10.07 0.13
N LEU A 48 -1.16 10.13 -0.68
CA LEU A 48 -1.55 9.05 -1.58
C LEU A 48 -0.44 8.69 -2.57
N ALA A 49 0.27 9.67 -3.13
CA ALA A 49 1.40 9.44 -4.02
C ALA A 49 2.53 8.68 -3.30
N THR A 50 2.86 9.08 -2.07
CA THR A 50 3.86 8.38 -1.24
C THR A 50 3.45 6.94 -0.96
N ILE A 51 2.20 6.71 -0.53
CA ILE A 51 1.72 5.35 -0.21
C ILE A 51 1.67 4.47 -1.46
N ARG A 52 1.27 5.01 -2.62
CA ARG A 52 1.32 4.27 -3.90
C ARG A 52 2.73 3.84 -4.23
N ARG A 53 3.71 4.73 -4.06
CA ARG A 53 5.12 4.40 -4.29
C ARG A 53 5.62 3.32 -3.32
N SER A 54 5.24 3.39 -2.05
CA SER A 54 5.57 2.34 -1.07
C SER A 54 4.89 1.01 -1.42
N LEU A 55 3.66 1.02 -1.92
CA LEU A 55 2.95 -0.19 -2.35
C LEU A 55 3.60 -0.83 -3.58
N GLU A 56 4.11 -0.04 -4.54
CA GLU A 56 4.89 -0.54 -5.66
C GLU A 56 6.12 -1.31 -5.17
N LEU A 57 6.87 -0.73 -4.22
CA LEU A 57 8.04 -1.39 -3.63
C LEU A 57 7.66 -2.67 -2.87
N ALA A 58 6.53 -2.68 -2.15
CA ALA A 58 6.05 -3.88 -1.47
C ALA A 58 5.65 -4.98 -2.46
N ARG A 59 5.05 -4.63 -3.60
CA ARG A 59 4.72 -5.57 -4.68
C ARG A 59 5.96 -6.14 -5.34
N ASP A 60 6.97 -5.30 -5.57
CA ASP A 60 8.27 -5.75 -6.08
C ASP A 60 8.95 -6.72 -5.09
N HIS A 61 8.92 -6.40 -3.80
CA HIS A 61 9.44 -7.29 -2.77
C HIS A 61 8.69 -8.63 -2.75
N LEU A 62 7.36 -8.61 -2.77
CA LEU A 62 6.54 -9.82 -2.84
C LEU A 62 6.88 -10.68 -4.07
N ARG A 63 7.06 -10.05 -5.23
CA ARG A 63 7.45 -10.75 -6.47
C ARG A 63 8.80 -11.46 -6.29
N ILE A 64 9.80 -10.79 -5.72
CA ILE A 64 11.12 -11.37 -5.45
C ILE A 64 11.02 -12.56 -4.48
N GLU A 65 10.23 -12.44 -3.41
CA GLU A 65 10.01 -13.54 -2.44
C GLU A 65 9.32 -14.75 -3.07
N ARG A 66 8.36 -14.52 -3.98
CA ARG A 66 7.69 -15.60 -4.74
C ARG A 66 8.66 -16.31 -5.69
N GLU A 67 9.43 -15.54 -6.46
CA GLU A 67 10.47 -16.05 -7.36
C GLU A 67 11.51 -16.90 -6.61
N ALA A 68 11.98 -16.42 -5.44
CA ALA A 68 12.94 -17.15 -4.61
C ALA A 68 12.42 -18.51 -4.11
N ARG A 69 11.09 -18.67 -4.02
CA ARG A 69 10.42 -19.91 -3.59
C ARG A 69 9.97 -20.78 -4.75
N GLY A 70 10.22 -20.37 -5.99
CA GLY A 70 9.71 -21.05 -7.18
C GLY A 70 8.19 -21.01 -7.30
N ILE A 71 7.54 -20.11 -6.56
CA ILE A 71 6.12 -19.81 -6.71
C ILE A 71 6.12 -18.77 -7.85
N GLY A 72 5.66 -19.19 -9.03
CA GLY A 72 5.60 -18.29 -10.19
C GLY A 72 4.84 -16.98 -9.93
N PRO A 73 4.88 -16.02 -10.86
CA PRO A 73 4.22 -14.73 -10.71
C PRO A 73 2.72 -14.85 -10.37
#